data_AF-A0A2J0MI44-F1
#
_entry.id   AF-A0A2J0MI44-F1
#
_cell.length_a   1.000
_cell.length_b   1.000
_cell.length_c   1.000
_cell.angle_alpha   90.00
_cell.angle_beta   90.00
_cell.angle_gamma   90.00
#
_symmetry.space_group_name_H-M   'P 1'
#
loop_
_entity.id
_entity.type
_entity.pdbx_description
1 polymer ?
#
loop_
_entity_poly.entity_id
_entity_poly.type
_entity_poly.pdbx_seq_one_letter_code
_entity_poly.pdbx_strand_id
1 'polypeptide(L)'
;NRGPEVIVSRTDKELVRKLFTMEVPEILDNVVELKSIAREPGSRSKIAVYTEAENVDPVGSCVGQRGTRVQFIINELGGEKIDIIEWNKDDIAFIKNALSPAKVQDVILEEKSKTAQAMVAEDQFSLAIGKGGQNVRLASGLTGWRIDIKQAESENSEKKQDESIDADIADPEKSKLQNPNDKEMTNKEPQESKE
;
A
#
# COMPACT_ATOMS: atom_id res chain seq x y z
N ASN A 1 -5.60 -40.46 23.92
CA ASN A 1 -5.73 -39.12 24.54
C ASN A 1 -4.48 -38.31 24.28
N ARG A 2 -4.52 -37.40 23.30
CA ARG A 2 -3.48 -36.38 23.16
C ARG A 2 -3.76 -35.34 24.24
N GLY A 3 -2.78 -35.08 25.11
CA GLY A 3 -2.90 -34.05 26.15
C GLY A 3 -3.11 -32.66 25.53
N PRO A 4 -3.25 -31.62 26.36
CA PRO A 4 -3.39 -30.26 25.86
C PRO A 4 -2.21 -29.90 24.95
N GLU A 5 -2.52 -29.36 23.77
CA GLU A 5 -1.54 -28.91 22.77
C GLU A 5 -1.42 -27.37 22.85
N VAL A 6 -0.19 -26.86 22.82
CA VAL A 6 0.09 -25.42 22.82
C VAL A 6 0.52 -25.02 21.43
N ILE A 7 -0.28 -24.16 20.79
CA ILE A 7 0.00 -23.60 19.46
C ILE A 7 0.59 -22.20 19.65
N VAL A 8 1.69 -21.91 18.97
CA VAL A 8 2.37 -20.60 19.01
C VAL A 8 2.44 -19.99 17.62
N SER A 9 2.37 -18.66 17.55
CA SER A 9 2.51 -17.91 16.29
C SER A 9 3.44 -16.72 16.47
N ARG A 10 4.44 -16.59 15.58
CA ARG A 10 5.27 -15.38 15.48
C ARG A 10 4.76 -14.39 14.43
N THR A 11 3.76 -14.78 13.64
CA THR A 11 3.21 -13.97 12.55
C THR A 11 2.00 -13.14 12.97
N ASP A 12 1.38 -13.46 14.10
CA ASP A 12 0.20 -12.73 14.58
C ASP A 12 0.56 -11.30 15.00
N LYS A 13 -0.28 -10.31 14.65
CA LYS A 13 -0.09 -8.91 15.05
C LYS A 13 -0.14 -8.70 16.56
N GLU A 14 -0.80 -9.59 17.30
CA GLU A 14 -0.84 -9.56 18.76
C GLU A 14 0.55 -9.75 19.39
N LEU A 15 1.48 -10.42 18.70
CA LEU A 15 2.87 -10.47 19.15
C LEU A 15 3.46 -9.04 19.25
N VAL A 16 3.24 -8.21 18.23
CA VAL A 16 3.72 -6.81 18.21
C VAL A 16 3.07 -6.03 19.36
N ARG A 17 1.75 -6.16 19.54
CA ARG A 17 1.03 -5.52 20.66
C ARG A 17 1.65 -5.88 22.01
N LYS A 18 1.91 -7.18 22.25
CA LYS A 18 2.48 -7.65 23.52
C LYS A 18 3.92 -7.18 23.71
N LEU A 19 4.75 -7.17 22.67
CA LEU A 19 6.11 -6.64 22.75
C LEU A 19 6.12 -5.16 23.13
N PHE A 20 5.27 -4.34 22.48
CA PHE A 20 5.14 -2.93 22.85
C PHE A 20 4.61 -2.73 24.27
N THR A 21 3.64 -3.54 24.71
CA THR A 21 3.10 -3.47 26.07
C THR A 21 4.16 -3.81 27.13
N MET A 22 5.10 -4.72 26.83
CA MET A 22 6.20 -5.07 27.74
C MET A 22 7.33 -4.03 27.74
N GLU A 23 7.64 -3.45 26.58
CA GLU A 23 8.78 -2.55 26.41
C GLU A 23 8.46 -1.08 26.77
N VAL A 24 7.19 -0.66 26.63
CA VAL A 24 6.76 0.74 26.82
C VAL A 24 5.89 0.84 28.07
N PRO A 25 6.42 1.36 29.20
CA PRO A 25 5.66 1.53 30.44
C PRO A 25 4.37 2.34 30.25
N GLU A 26 4.40 3.36 29.41
CA GLU A 26 3.24 4.20 29.13
C GLU A 26 2.08 3.43 28.49
N ILE A 27 2.37 2.37 27.73
CA ILE A 27 1.34 1.48 27.19
C ILE A 27 0.81 0.54 28.28
N LEU A 28 1.69 0.00 29.12
CA LEU A 28 1.32 -0.88 30.24
C LEU A 28 0.39 -0.15 31.24
N ASP A 29 0.70 1.11 31.52
CA ASP A 29 -0.05 1.96 32.45
C ASP A 29 -1.31 2.59 31.80
N ASN A 30 -1.59 2.25 30.52
CA ASN A 30 -2.69 2.78 29.72
C ASN A 30 -2.68 4.31 29.53
N VAL A 31 -1.51 4.94 29.66
CA VAL A 31 -1.31 6.36 29.35
C VAL A 31 -1.24 6.56 27.83
N VAL A 32 -0.61 5.62 27.13
CA VAL A 32 -0.56 5.54 25.66
C VAL A 32 -1.33 4.31 25.20
N GLU A 33 -2.24 4.48 24.25
CA GLU A 33 -3.06 3.42 23.71
C GLU A 33 -2.61 3.00 22.31
N LEU A 34 -2.49 1.69 22.08
CA LEU A 34 -2.27 1.11 20.75
C LEU A 34 -3.61 0.92 20.02
N LYS A 35 -4.00 1.91 19.21
CA LYS A 35 -5.28 1.95 18.49
C LYS A 35 -5.39 0.91 17.40
N SER A 36 -4.35 0.73 16.59
CA SER A 36 -4.39 -0.18 15.43
C SER A 36 -2.99 -0.70 15.09
N ILE A 37 -2.94 -1.88 14.47
CA ILE A 37 -1.71 -2.51 13.98
C ILE A 37 -2.00 -3.12 12.63
N ALA A 38 -1.24 -2.71 11.62
CA ALA A 38 -1.17 -3.34 10.31
C ALA A 38 0.21 -3.97 10.15
N ARG A 39 0.26 -5.26 9.82
CA ARG A 39 1.50 -6.04 9.89
C ARG A 39 1.68 -6.91 8.66
N GLU A 40 2.85 -6.82 8.06
CA GLU A 40 3.41 -7.80 7.13
C GLU A 40 4.61 -8.47 7.82
N PRO A 41 4.40 -9.65 8.44
CA PRO A 41 5.37 -10.25 9.37
C PRO A 41 6.76 -10.46 8.75
N GLY A 42 7.80 -10.14 9.52
CA GLY A 42 9.20 -10.25 9.10
C GLY A 42 9.64 -9.19 8.08
N SER A 43 8.73 -8.32 7.63
CA SER A 43 9.06 -7.24 6.70
C SER A 43 8.81 -5.86 7.32
N ARG A 44 7.54 -5.49 7.52
CA ARG A 44 7.18 -4.17 8.01
C ARG A 44 5.83 -4.17 8.73
N SER A 45 5.76 -3.43 9.83
CA SER A 45 4.54 -3.12 10.56
C SER A 45 4.34 -1.62 10.65
N LYS A 46 3.08 -1.19 10.60
CA LYS A 46 2.66 0.13 11.07
C LYS A 46 1.83 -0.05 12.33
N ILE A 47 2.07 0.79 13.33
CA ILE A 47 1.28 0.83 14.56
C ILE A 47 0.74 2.25 14.74
N ALA A 48 -0.51 2.35 15.20
CA ALA A 48 -1.17 3.61 15.48
C ALA A 48 -1.26 3.77 17.00
N VAL A 49 -0.67 4.85 17.53
CA VAL A 49 -0.61 5.16 18.96
C VAL A 49 -1.31 6.46 19.26
N TYR A 50 -1.95 6.55 20.42
CA TYR A 50 -2.71 7.71 20.87
C TYR A 50 -2.51 7.95 22.36
N THR A 51 -2.69 9.18 22.81
CA THR A 51 -2.84 9.50 24.23
C THR A 51 -3.80 10.67 24.39
N GLU A 52 -4.52 10.70 25.50
CA GLU A 52 -5.32 11.86 25.92
C GLU A 52 -4.52 12.79 26.85
N ALA A 53 -3.35 12.38 27.32
CA ALA A 53 -2.54 13.15 28.25
C ALA A 53 -1.74 14.22 27.51
N GLU A 54 -2.02 15.50 27.79
CA GLU A 54 -1.41 16.65 27.10
C GLU A 54 0.11 16.72 27.21
N ASN A 55 0.70 16.15 28.27
CA ASN A 55 2.14 16.18 28.52
C ASN A 55 2.88 14.91 28.07
N VAL A 56 2.22 14.05 27.28
CA VAL A 56 2.78 12.78 26.81
C VAL A 56 2.79 12.77 25.29
N ASP A 57 3.95 12.49 24.71
CA ASP A 57 4.09 12.23 23.28
C ASP A 57 3.96 10.71 23.05
N PRO A 58 2.88 10.23 22.42
CA PRO A 58 2.65 8.80 22.25
C PRO A 58 3.68 8.16 21.31
N VAL A 59 4.16 8.89 20.30
CA VAL A 59 5.19 8.40 19.38
C VAL A 59 6.54 8.36 20.10
N GLY A 60 6.91 9.45 20.77
CA GLY A 60 8.14 9.57 21.55
C GLY A 60 8.27 8.49 22.63
N SER A 61 7.20 8.21 23.38
CA SER A 61 7.17 7.14 24.38
C SER A 61 7.45 5.76 23.79
N CYS A 62 6.93 5.48 22.59
CA CYS A 62 7.14 4.20 21.91
C CYS A 62 8.53 4.09 21.27
N VAL A 63 9.09 5.20 20.77
CA VAL A 63 10.43 5.25 20.18
C VAL A 63 11.51 5.12 21.26
N GLY A 64 11.33 5.80 22.39
CA GLY A 64 12.32 5.89 23.46
C GLY A 64 13.54 6.74 23.09
N GLN A 65 14.49 6.89 24.01
CA GLN A 65 15.69 7.70 23.77
C GLN A 65 16.47 7.15 22.57
N ARG A 66 16.65 7.98 21.53
CA ARG A 66 17.34 7.61 20.28
C ARG A 66 16.81 6.33 19.61
N GLY A 67 15.52 6.00 19.80
CA GLY A 67 14.92 4.81 19.18
C GLY A 67 15.25 3.49 19.88
N THR A 68 15.81 3.51 21.08
CA THR A 68 16.26 2.30 21.80
C THR A 68 15.15 1.27 22.01
N ARG A 69 13.96 1.70 22.42
CA ARG A 69 12.80 0.83 22.68
C ARG A 69 12.30 0.16 21.40
N VAL A 70 12.02 0.96 20.37
CA VAL A 70 11.55 0.41 19.08
C VAL A 70 12.62 -0.48 18.44
N GLN A 71 13.91 -0.16 18.58
CA GLN A 71 14.98 -1.00 18.04
C GLN A 71 15.09 -2.35 18.74
N PHE A 72 14.83 -2.41 20.06
CA PHE A 72 14.74 -3.68 20.79
C PHE A 72 13.62 -4.56 20.21
N ILE A 73 12.43 -4.00 19.99
CA ILE A 73 11.29 -4.72 19.42
C ILE A 73 11.58 -5.18 17.98
N ILE A 74 12.20 -4.32 17.15
CA ILE A 74 12.63 -4.69 15.79
C ILE A 74 13.57 -5.91 15.82
N ASN A 75 14.51 -5.93 16.76
CA ASN A 75 15.44 -7.05 16.91
C ASN A 75 14.72 -8.34 17.32
N GLU A 76 13.76 -8.26 18.26
CA GLU A 76 12.96 -9.41 18.68
C GLU A 76 12.06 -9.96 17.55
N LEU A 77 11.64 -9.09 16.63
CA LEU A 77 10.90 -9.47 15.42
C LEU A 77 11.80 -9.92 14.26
N GLY A 78 13.10 -10.09 14.49
CA GLY A 78 14.03 -10.57 13.45
C GLY A 78 14.35 -9.54 12.37
N GLY A 79 14.29 -8.25 12.70
CA GLY A 79 14.59 -7.15 11.77
C GLY A 79 13.38 -6.57 11.04
N GLU A 80 12.16 -6.99 11.36
CA GLU A 80 10.91 -6.39 10.88
C GLU A 80 10.92 -4.88 11.15
N LYS A 81 10.74 -4.04 10.12
CA LYS A 81 10.70 -2.58 10.28
C LYS A 81 9.39 -2.14 10.92
N ILE A 82 9.43 -1.13 11.77
CA ILE A 82 8.24 -0.63 12.46
C ILE A 82 8.12 0.87 12.25
N ASP A 83 6.99 1.30 11.70
CA ASP A 83 6.60 2.71 11.68
C ASP A 83 5.59 2.95 12.81
N ILE A 84 5.89 3.93 13.65
CA ILE A 84 5.02 4.36 14.76
C ILE A 84 4.31 5.62 14.30
N ILE A 85 2.99 5.53 14.20
CA ILE A 85 2.14 6.56 13.62
C ILE A 85 1.24 7.13 14.71
N GLU A 86 1.17 8.45 14.80
CA GLU A 86 0.20 9.10 15.67
C GLU A 86 -1.21 8.93 15.09
N TRP A 87 -2.09 8.32 15.87
CA TRP A 87 -3.49 8.16 15.53
C TRP A 87 -4.23 9.49 15.69
N ASN A 88 -5.18 9.77 14.80
CA ASN A 88 -6.04 10.95 14.89
C ASN A 88 -7.51 10.55 14.77
N LYS A 89 -8.39 11.29 15.45
CA LYS A 89 -9.85 11.17 15.32
C LYS A 89 -10.33 11.64 13.95
N ASP A 90 -9.65 12.62 13.37
CA ASP A 90 -9.88 13.09 12.02
C ASP A 90 -9.27 12.10 11.01
N ASP A 91 -10.12 11.50 10.18
CA ASP A 91 -9.72 10.47 9.21
C ASP A 91 -8.71 11.01 8.19
N ILE A 92 -8.86 12.27 7.75
CA ILE A 92 -7.93 12.91 6.81
C ILE A 92 -6.54 12.99 7.43
N ALA A 93 -6.41 13.55 8.64
CA ALA A 93 -5.14 13.64 9.35
C ALA A 93 -4.54 12.26 9.62
N PHE A 94 -5.36 11.28 10.02
CA PHE A 94 -4.88 9.94 10.30
C PHE A 94 -4.37 9.22 9.04
N ILE A 95 -5.04 9.38 7.90
CA ILE A 95 -4.59 8.83 6.61
C ILE A 95 -3.28 9.48 6.16
N LYS A 96 -3.15 10.81 6.29
CA LYS A 96 -1.89 11.51 6.01
C LYS A 96 -0.74 10.96 6.87
N ASN A 97 -0.98 10.78 8.17
CA ASN A 97 -0.01 10.20 9.10
C ASN A 97 0.35 8.75 8.72
N ALA A 98 -0.64 7.93 8.36
CA ALA A 98 -0.44 6.51 8.04
C ALA A 98 0.41 6.28 6.78
N LEU A 99 0.39 7.21 5.83
CA LEU A 99 1.21 7.16 4.61
C LEU A 99 2.67 7.59 4.81
N SER A 100 3.02 8.09 6.01
CA SER A 100 4.41 8.37 6.41
C SER A 100 5.31 7.16 6.09
N PRO A 101 6.48 7.37 5.46
CA PRO A 101 7.23 8.64 5.34
C PRO A 101 6.83 9.56 4.17
N ALA A 102 5.90 9.16 3.31
CA ALA A 102 5.50 9.99 2.18
C ALA A 102 4.69 11.21 2.63
N LYS A 103 4.99 12.38 2.04
CA LYS A 103 4.23 13.61 2.30
C LYS A 103 2.99 13.67 1.43
N VAL A 104 1.84 13.72 2.07
CA VAL A 104 0.52 13.81 1.42
C VAL A 104 0.04 15.26 1.44
N GLN A 105 -0.30 15.79 0.27
CA GLN A 105 -0.78 17.16 0.13
C GLN A 105 -2.24 17.23 0.56
N ASP A 106 -3.08 16.39 -0.04
CA ASP A 106 -4.51 16.38 0.22
C ASP A 106 -5.11 14.96 0.27
N VAL A 107 -6.25 14.83 0.93
CA VAL A 107 -7.02 13.58 1.01
C VAL A 107 -8.50 13.87 0.82
N ILE A 108 -9.07 13.25 -0.22
CA ILE A 108 -10.51 13.31 -0.48
C ILE A 108 -11.14 12.00 -0.01
N LEU A 109 -12.13 12.09 0.87
CA LEU A 109 -12.85 10.94 1.41
C LEU A 109 -14.17 10.73 0.69
N GLU A 110 -14.46 9.48 0.35
CA GLU A 110 -15.79 9.03 -0.02
C GLU A 110 -16.27 8.05 1.05
N GLU A 111 -17.13 8.56 1.93
CA GLU A 111 -17.56 7.84 3.14
C GLU A 111 -18.38 6.59 2.81
N LYS A 112 -19.19 6.61 1.75
CA LYS A 112 -20.08 5.49 1.40
C LYS A 112 -19.31 4.23 1.03
N SER A 113 -18.21 4.38 0.29
CA SER A 113 -17.34 3.27 -0.11
C SER A 113 -16.15 3.05 0.83
N LYS A 114 -15.99 3.86 1.88
CA LYS A 114 -14.80 3.85 2.76
C LYS A 114 -13.49 3.91 1.95
N THR A 115 -13.49 4.77 0.93
CA THR A 115 -12.34 5.01 0.05
C THR A 115 -11.75 6.40 0.28
N ALA A 116 -10.43 6.50 0.23
CA ALA A 116 -9.70 7.75 0.37
C ALA A 116 -8.76 7.93 -0.83
N GLN A 117 -8.84 9.08 -1.49
CA GLN A 117 -7.89 9.46 -2.53
C GLN A 117 -6.86 10.39 -1.95
N ALA A 118 -5.61 9.95 -1.86
CA ALA A 118 -4.50 10.73 -1.34
C ALA A 118 -3.68 11.33 -2.49
N MET A 119 -3.64 12.66 -2.55
CA MET A 119 -2.85 13.40 -3.53
C MET A 119 -1.45 13.66 -3.01
N VAL A 120 -0.45 13.31 -3.81
CA VAL A 120 0.97 13.46 -3.48
C VAL A 120 1.72 14.11 -4.64
N ALA A 121 2.83 14.77 -4.33
CA ALA A 121 3.75 15.24 -5.36
C ALA A 121 4.38 14.06 -6.12
N GLU A 122 4.86 14.31 -7.34
CA GLU A 122 5.46 13.27 -8.20
C GLU A 122 6.65 12.55 -7.51
N ASP A 123 7.51 13.29 -6.80
CA ASP A 123 8.64 12.74 -6.06
C ASP A 123 8.21 11.88 -4.85
N GLN A 124 7.01 12.10 -4.33
CA GLN A 124 6.43 11.35 -3.21
C GLN A 124 5.61 10.14 -3.67
N PHE A 125 5.23 10.05 -4.95
CA PHE A 125 4.34 9.01 -5.47
C PHE A 125 4.86 7.59 -5.24
N SER A 126 6.12 7.35 -5.63
CA SER A 126 6.77 6.05 -5.43
C SER A 126 6.89 5.67 -3.95
N LEU A 127 7.20 6.65 -3.10
CA LEU A 127 7.33 6.45 -1.66
C LEU A 127 5.98 6.14 -1.01
N ALA A 128 4.91 6.83 -1.43
CA ALA A 128 3.56 6.64 -0.93
C ALA A 128 3.03 5.24 -1.25
N ILE A 129 3.28 4.73 -2.45
CA ILE A 129 2.96 3.34 -2.82
C ILE A 129 3.84 2.35 -2.03
N GLY A 130 5.15 2.62 -1.99
CA GLY A 130 6.16 1.74 -1.40
C GLY A 130 6.45 0.50 -2.25
N LYS A 131 7.50 -0.25 -1.88
CA LYS A 131 7.93 -1.46 -2.61
C LYS A 131 6.78 -2.47 -2.70
N GLY A 132 6.33 -2.79 -3.92
CA GLY A 132 5.23 -3.73 -4.15
C GLY A 132 3.89 -3.30 -3.53
N GLY A 133 3.68 -1.99 -3.30
CA GLY A 133 2.49 -1.46 -2.66
C GLY A 133 2.43 -1.66 -1.14
N GLN A 134 3.54 -2.04 -0.51
CA GLN A 134 3.56 -2.35 0.94
C GLN A 134 3.12 -1.16 1.79
N ASN A 135 3.55 0.07 1.47
CA ASN A 135 3.24 1.23 2.31
C ASN A 135 1.74 1.55 2.30
N VAL A 136 1.15 1.67 1.09
CA VAL A 136 -0.29 1.95 0.95
C VAL A 136 -1.17 0.82 1.50
N ARG A 137 -0.73 -0.45 1.39
CA ARG A 137 -1.45 -1.60 1.96
C ARG A 137 -1.44 -1.57 3.48
N LEU A 138 -0.28 -1.31 4.10
CA LEU A 138 -0.17 -1.17 5.55
C LEU A 138 -0.96 0.05 6.04
N ALA A 139 -0.91 1.19 5.35
CA ALA A 139 -1.69 2.38 5.70
C ALA A 139 -3.21 2.12 5.60
N SER A 140 -3.64 1.40 4.55
CA SER A 140 -5.04 1.00 4.39
C SER A 140 -5.49 0.06 5.51
N GLY A 141 -4.67 -0.94 5.85
CA GLY A 141 -4.95 -1.85 6.97
C GLY A 141 -4.94 -1.16 8.34
N LEU A 142 -4.12 -0.12 8.49
CA LEU A 142 -3.99 0.62 9.76
C LEU A 142 -5.20 1.52 10.01
N THR A 143 -5.64 2.22 8.97
CA THR A 143 -6.74 3.19 9.01
C THR A 143 -8.11 2.57 8.81
N GLY A 144 -8.18 1.39 8.18
CA GLY A 144 -9.43 0.75 7.77
C GLY A 144 -10.05 1.38 6.52
N TRP A 145 -9.35 2.29 5.84
CA TRP A 145 -9.77 2.90 4.58
C TRP A 145 -9.09 2.21 3.40
N ARG A 146 -9.79 2.13 2.26
CA ARG A 146 -9.16 1.80 0.98
C ARG A 146 -8.50 3.05 0.42
N ILE A 147 -7.17 3.07 0.37
CA ILE A 147 -6.40 4.25 -0.04
C ILE A 147 -5.92 4.11 -1.48
N ASP A 148 -6.28 5.07 -2.33
CA ASP A 148 -5.79 5.21 -3.70
C ASP A 148 -4.85 6.43 -3.79
N ILE A 149 -3.64 6.25 -4.30
CA ILE A 149 -2.63 7.32 -4.42
C ILE A 149 -2.74 7.97 -5.80
N LYS A 150 -2.79 9.30 -5.86
CA LYS A 150 -2.81 10.09 -7.09
C LYS A 150 -1.67 11.12 -7.08
N GLN A 151 -1.07 11.37 -8.23
CA GLN A 151 -0.16 12.50 -8.40
C GLN A 151 -1.02 13.76 -8.47
N ALA A 152 -0.67 14.79 -7.68
CA ALA A 152 -1.30 16.08 -7.84
C ALA A 152 -0.94 16.63 -9.23
N GLU A 153 -1.97 16.93 -10.03
CA GLU A 153 -1.76 17.62 -11.29
C GLU A 153 -1.28 19.03 -10.97
N SER A 154 -0.17 19.44 -11.55
CA SER A 154 0.20 20.85 -11.60
C SER A 154 -0.96 21.60 -12.25
N GLU A 155 -1.38 22.73 -11.67
CA GLU A 155 -2.48 23.61 -12.12
C GLU A 155 -2.36 24.12 -13.58
N ASN A 156 -1.41 23.60 -14.36
CA ASN A 156 -1.20 23.90 -15.78
C ASN A 156 -1.69 22.80 -16.73
N SER A 157 -2.50 21.85 -16.23
CA SER A 157 -2.92 20.65 -16.97
C SER A 157 -4.40 20.65 -17.37
N GLU A 158 -5.11 21.78 -17.35
CA GLU A 158 -6.43 21.86 -17.97
C GLU A 158 -6.28 21.95 -19.50
N LYS A 159 -6.13 20.78 -20.15
CA LYS A 159 -6.66 20.39 -21.48
C LYS A 159 -5.87 19.20 -22.03
N LYS A 160 -6.44 18.01 -21.89
CA LYS A 160 -6.31 16.77 -22.69
C LYS A 160 -6.63 15.61 -21.73
N GLN A 161 -7.54 14.68 -21.97
CA GLN A 161 -8.35 14.30 -23.12
C GLN A 161 -9.46 13.44 -22.54
N ASP A 162 -10.71 13.83 -22.76
CA ASP A 162 -11.74 12.82 -23.01
C ASP A 162 -11.40 12.19 -24.35
N GLU A 163 -11.01 10.91 -24.36
CA GLU A 163 -11.33 9.99 -25.46
C GLU A 163 -10.81 8.57 -25.16
N SER A 164 -11.70 7.61 -25.43
CA SER A 164 -11.53 6.15 -25.50
C SER A 164 -11.50 5.38 -24.18
N ILE A 165 -12.57 4.62 -23.90
CA ILE A 165 -12.76 3.25 -24.39
C ILE A 165 -14.25 2.89 -24.18
N ASP A 166 -15.06 2.98 -25.24
CA ASP A 166 -16.21 2.10 -25.40
C ASP A 166 -15.71 0.92 -26.24
N ALA A 167 -15.61 -0.25 -25.62
CA ALA A 167 -15.33 -1.50 -26.30
C ALA A 167 -16.60 -2.35 -26.23
N ASP A 168 -17.36 -2.35 -27.31
CA ASP A 168 -18.37 -3.38 -27.59
C ASP A 168 -18.49 -3.60 -29.11
N ILE A 169 -18.89 -4.83 -29.46
CA ILE A 169 -19.16 -5.44 -30.79
C ILE A 169 -17.94 -6.22 -31.35
N ALA A 170 -17.81 -7.54 -31.18
CA ALA A 170 -18.63 -8.71 -31.59
C ALA A 170 -18.37 -9.22 -33.04
N ASP A 171 -17.79 -10.44 -33.07
CA ASP A 171 -17.98 -11.59 -33.97
C ASP A 171 -17.62 -11.53 -35.49
N PRO A 172 -16.68 -12.36 -36.00
CA PRO A 172 -16.37 -12.47 -37.42
C PRO A 172 -16.87 -13.79 -38.05
N GLU A 173 -18.02 -13.78 -38.75
CA GLU A 173 -18.31 -14.82 -39.76
C GLU A 173 -19.33 -14.39 -40.85
N LYS A 174 -18.96 -14.66 -42.13
CA LYS A 174 -19.76 -14.80 -43.39
C LYS A 174 -20.14 -13.56 -44.23
N SER A 175 -19.49 -13.43 -45.40
CA SER A 175 -20.06 -13.59 -46.77
C SER A 175 -19.09 -13.02 -47.83
N LYS A 176 -18.28 -13.81 -48.57
CA LYS A 176 -18.53 -14.51 -49.86
C LYS A 176 -18.97 -13.65 -51.08
N LEU A 177 -18.11 -13.73 -52.11
CA LEU A 177 -18.27 -13.58 -53.58
C LEU A 177 -18.35 -12.18 -54.21
N GLN A 178 -17.40 -11.84 -55.11
CA GLN A 178 -17.42 -12.18 -56.54
C GLN A 178 -16.05 -11.95 -57.23
N ASN A 179 -15.65 -12.93 -58.05
CA ASN A 179 -14.60 -12.93 -59.08
C ASN A 179 -15.17 -12.33 -60.39
N PRO A 180 -14.42 -11.98 -61.48
CA PRO A 180 -13.54 -12.93 -62.19
C PRO A 180 -12.35 -12.39 -63.05
N ASN A 181 -11.60 -13.36 -63.60
CA ASN A 181 -10.75 -13.39 -64.81
C ASN A 181 -9.24 -13.06 -64.75
N ASP A 182 -8.47 -14.14 -64.57
CA ASP A 182 -7.48 -14.73 -65.50
C ASP A 182 -6.51 -13.82 -66.29
N LYS A 183 -5.21 -14.05 -66.08
CA LYS A 183 -4.30 -14.48 -67.16
C LYS A 183 -3.04 -15.18 -66.64
N GLU A 184 -2.65 -16.16 -67.45
CA GLU A 184 -1.76 -17.29 -67.24
C GLU A 184 -0.25 -16.99 -67.17
N MET A 185 0.44 -17.95 -66.53
CA MET A 185 1.71 -18.60 -66.88
C MET A 185 2.93 -17.73 -67.25
N THR A 186 4.06 -17.98 -66.59
CA THR A 186 5.09 -18.88 -67.15
C THR A 186 6.29 -19.12 -66.21
N ASN A 187 6.70 -20.39 -66.20
CA ASN A 187 7.86 -21.04 -65.58
C ASN A 187 9.20 -20.27 -65.61
N LYS A 188 10.04 -20.47 -64.58
CA LYS A 188 11.21 -21.39 -64.61
C LYS A 188 12.08 -21.27 -63.35
N GLU A 189 12.19 -22.36 -62.60
CA GLU A 189 13.39 -22.78 -61.85
C GLU A 189 14.44 -23.38 -62.83
N PRO A 190 15.65 -23.85 -62.43
CA PRO A 190 16.37 -23.75 -61.14
C PRO A 190 17.90 -23.50 -61.30
N GLN A 191 18.62 -23.50 -60.17
CA GLN A 191 19.93 -24.18 -59.92
C GLN A 191 21.12 -23.36 -59.41
N GLU A 192 21.76 -23.99 -58.43
CA GLU A 192 23.05 -23.76 -57.79
C GLU A 192 24.21 -23.65 -58.79
N SER A 193 25.26 -22.90 -58.43
CA SER A 193 26.56 -23.48 -58.06
C SER A 193 27.68 -22.42 -57.99
N LYS A 194 28.48 -22.54 -56.92
CA LYS A 194 29.94 -22.39 -56.83
C LYS A 194 30.62 -21.20 -57.52
N GLU A 195 31.25 -20.37 -56.69
CA GLU A 195 32.72 -20.27 -56.59
C GLU A 195 33.13 -19.76 -55.21
#